data_AF-A0A2S8JRG1-F1
#
_entry.id   AF-A0A2S8JRG1-F1
#
_cell.length_a   1.000
_cell.length_b   1.000
_cell.length_c   1.000
_cell.angle_alpha   90.00
_cell.angle_beta   90.00
_cell.angle_gamma   90.00
#
_symmetry.space_group_name_H-M   'P 1'
#
loop_
_entity.id
_entity.type
_entity.pdbx_description
1 polymer ?
#
loop_
_entity_poly.entity_id
_entity_poly.type
_entity_poly.pdbx_seq_one_letter_code
_entity_poly.pdbx_strand_id
1 'polypeptide(L)'
;MTPEQKIKAIIAKGYRYPHDIERLAGNIYALLCAGKLKNRAIVQEFISSINSSKFPNILGVTFNYLIQISNNESNLLYEEYEKIGHLFDSINILIELGVPQEDGILKKSDAVILDVLKRKKGKVLISNFNSGKAWWLRISKKYLNK
;
A
#
# COMPACT_ATOMS: atom_id res chain seq x y z
N MET A 1 24.83 -5.31 10.01
CA MET A 1 24.09 -4.18 9.40
C MET A 1 22.71 -4.07 10.05
N THR A 2 22.41 -2.94 10.70
CA THR A 2 21.11 -2.68 11.36
C THR A 2 20.00 -2.52 10.31
N PRO A 3 18.71 -2.74 10.65
CA PRO A 3 17.60 -2.53 9.72
C PRO A 3 17.63 -1.14 9.06
N GLU A 4 17.98 -0.12 9.84
CA GLU A 4 18.12 1.27 9.42
C GLU A 4 19.24 1.47 8.39
N GLN A 5 20.40 0.86 8.59
CA GLN A 5 21.47 0.86 7.61
C GLN A 5 21.06 0.17 6.31
N LYS A 6 20.24 -0.90 6.38
CA LYS A 6 19.71 -1.55 5.17
C LYS A 6 18.78 -0.60 4.40
N ILE A 7 17.90 0.12 5.10
CA ILE A 7 17.00 1.09 4.48
C ILE A 7 17.79 2.20 3.79
N LYS A 8 18.77 2.79 4.47
CA LYS A 8 19.64 3.83 3.89
C LYS A 8 20.41 3.33 2.65
N ALA A 9 20.90 2.09 2.68
CA ALA A 9 21.57 1.49 1.52
C ALA A 9 20.61 1.31 0.32
N ILE A 10 19.35 0.93 0.56
CA ILE A 10 18.35 0.82 -0.50
C ILE A 10 18.02 2.22 -1.06
N ILE A 11 17.84 3.22 -0.20
CA ILE A 11 17.62 4.61 -0.62
C ILE A 11 18.78 5.11 -1.49
N ALA A 12 20.02 4.90 -1.06
CA ALA A 12 21.21 5.33 -1.80
C ALA A 12 21.35 4.63 -3.16
N LYS A 13 20.90 3.38 -3.28
CA LYS A 13 20.87 2.65 -4.56
C LYS A 13 19.83 3.22 -5.54
N GLY A 14 18.81 3.89 -5.03
CA GLY A 14 17.67 4.38 -5.80
C GLY A 14 16.71 3.28 -6.23
N TYR A 15 15.61 3.71 -6.86
CA TYR A 15 14.49 2.84 -7.24
C TYR A 15 14.50 2.58 -8.74
N ARG A 16 14.40 1.30 -9.14
CA ARG A 16 14.28 0.93 -10.55
C ARG A 16 12.82 0.86 -10.96
N TYR A 17 11.95 0.45 -10.06
CA TYR A 17 10.52 0.26 -10.30
C TYR A 17 9.66 0.76 -9.13
N PRO A 18 8.36 1.06 -9.36
CA PRO A 18 7.43 1.41 -8.30
C PRO A 18 7.41 0.40 -7.14
N HIS A 19 7.49 -0.90 -7.46
CA HIS A 19 7.48 -1.97 -6.47
C HIS A 19 8.67 -1.93 -5.50
N ASP A 20 9.80 -1.31 -5.88
CA ASP A 20 10.95 -1.13 -4.98
C ASP A 20 10.57 -0.20 -3.82
N ILE A 21 9.82 0.86 -4.12
CA ILE A 21 9.32 1.83 -3.15
C ILE A 21 8.26 1.17 -2.27
N GLU A 22 7.29 0.47 -2.87
CA GLU A 22 6.24 -0.25 -2.14
C GLU A 22 6.83 -1.26 -1.14
N ARG A 23 7.83 -2.05 -1.58
CA ARG A 23 8.52 -3.01 -0.72
C ARG A 23 9.27 -2.32 0.42
N LEU A 24 9.97 -1.23 0.14
CA LEU A 24 10.69 -0.49 1.16
C LEU A 24 9.73 0.16 2.17
N ALA A 25 8.63 0.74 1.69
CA ALA A 25 7.56 1.29 2.52
C ALA A 25 7.00 0.23 3.48
N GLY A 26 6.68 -0.97 2.96
CA GLY A 26 6.22 -2.09 3.77
C GLY A 26 7.21 -2.49 4.86
N ASN A 27 8.50 -2.53 4.55
CA ASN A 27 9.55 -2.82 5.52
C ASN A 27 9.66 -1.74 6.62
N ILE A 28 9.63 -0.45 6.22
CA ILE A 28 9.68 0.68 7.17
C ILE A 28 8.46 0.64 8.09
N TYR A 29 7.27 0.45 7.52
CA TYR A 29 6.02 0.35 8.27
C TYR A 29 6.02 -0.83 9.25
N ALA A 30 6.47 -2.01 8.82
CA ALA A 30 6.58 -3.16 9.72
C ALA A 30 7.52 -2.91 10.91
N LEU A 31 8.64 -2.22 10.68
CA LEU A 31 9.57 -1.83 11.74
C LEU A 31 8.95 -0.79 12.69
N LEU A 32 8.19 0.17 12.16
CA LEU A 32 7.46 1.15 12.97
C LEU A 32 6.43 0.46 13.87
N CYS A 33 5.58 -0.40 13.31
CA CYS A 33 4.57 -1.15 14.06
C CYS A 33 5.18 -2.05 15.15
N ALA A 34 6.37 -2.60 14.89
CA ALA A 34 7.08 -3.42 15.87
C ALA A 34 7.87 -2.61 16.92
N GLY A 35 7.86 -1.26 16.87
CA GLY A 35 8.68 -0.42 17.73
C GLY A 35 10.19 -0.59 17.51
N LYS A 36 10.60 -1.10 16.34
CA LYS A 36 11.99 -1.45 16.00
C LYS A 36 12.72 -0.38 15.19
N LEU A 37 12.03 0.67 14.76
CA LEU A 37 12.65 1.84 14.14
C LEU A 37 13.02 2.86 15.22
N LYS A 38 14.32 2.99 15.52
CA LYS A 38 14.81 3.88 16.59
C LYS A 38 14.93 5.31 16.08
N ASN A 39 15.37 5.48 14.84
CA ASN A 39 15.53 6.78 14.20
C ASN A 39 14.34 7.08 13.27
N ARG A 40 13.42 7.94 13.71
CA ARG A 40 12.27 8.38 12.91
C ARG A 40 12.66 9.25 11.70
N ALA A 41 13.84 9.86 11.68
CA ALA A 41 14.30 10.64 10.54
C ALA A 41 14.41 9.81 9.25
N ILE A 42 14.54 8.49 9.37
CA ILE A 42 14.56 7.56 8.23
C ILE A 42 13.27 7.62 7.41
N VAL A 43 12.12 7.89 8.04
CA VAL A 43 10.86 8.07 7.31
C VAL A 43 10.93 9.32 6.42
N GLN A 44 11.51 10.41 6.92
CA GLN A 44 11.67 11.65 6.15
C GLN A 44 12.72 11.51 5.05
N GLU A 45 13.83 10.79 5.31
CA GLU A 45 14.81 10.43 4.28
C GLU A 45 14.16 9.58 3.17
N PHE A 46 13.33 8.62 3.54
CA PHE A 46 12.56 7.80 2.60
C PHE A 46 11.62 8.66 1.74
N ILE A 47 10.78 9.51 2.35
CA ILE A 47 9.88 10.40 1.60
C ILE A 47 10.66 11.32 0.66
N SER A 48 11.73 11.94 1.15
CA SER A 48 12.58 12.82 0.35
C SER A 48 13.16 12.08 -0.85
N SER A 49 13.59 10.83 -0.66
CA SER A 49 14.12 10.01 -1.74
C SER A 49 13.08 9.62 -2.79
N ILE A 50 11.80 9.47 -2.43
CA ILE A 50 10.71 9.29 -3.40
C ILE A 50 10.58 10.55 -4.26
N ASN A 51 10.54 11.72 -3.62
CA ASN A 51 10.36 13.00 -4.30
C ASN A 51 11.50 13.30 -5.30
N SER A 52 12.72 12.87 -4.99
CA SER A 52 13.87 12.99 -5.89
C SER A 52 14.02 11.83 -6.89
N SER A 53 13.13 10.85 -6.88
CA SER A 53 13.20 9.68 -7.76
C SER A 53 12.47 9.87 -9.09
N LYS A 54 12.47 8.83 -9.94
CA LYS A 54 11.64 8.77 -11.15
C LYS A 54 10.15 8.55 -10.87
N PHE A 55 9.77 8.32 -9.61
CA PHE A 55 8.40 8.00 -9.20
C PHE A 55 7.89 8.96 -8.10
N PRO A 56 7.92 10.29 -8.31
CA PRO A 56 7.44 11.24 -7.29
C PRO A 56 5.94 11.08 -7.02
N ASN A 57 5.15 10.66 -8.02
CA ASN A 57 3.72 10.33 -7.86
C ASN A 57 3.48 8.82 -7.65
N ILE A 58 4.24 8.18 -6.74
CA ILE A 58 4.12 6.73 -6.48
C ILE A 58 2.69 6.34 -6.07
N LEU A 59 2.02 7.16 -5.26
CA LEU A 59 0.64 6.89 -4.83
C LEU A 59 -0.34 6.86 -6.01
N GLY A 60 -0.25 7.82 -6.95
CA GLY A 60 -1.05 7.81 -8.17
C GLY A 60 -0.75 6.59 -9.04
N VAL A 61 0.52 6.22 -9.19
CA VAL A 61 0.93 5.03 -9.96
C VAL A 61 0.35 3.75 -9.37
N THR A 62 0.52 3.52 -8.06
CA THR A 62 -0.01 2.34 -7.38
C THR A 62 -1.54 2.30 -7.40
N PHE A 63 -2.20 3.46 -7.24
CA PHE A 63 -3.66 3.55 -7.30
C PHE A 63 -4.23 3.28 -8.69
N ASN A 64 -3.62 3.83 -9.75
CA ASN A 64 -4.02 3.55 -11.12
C ASN A 64 -3.90 2.06 -11.46
N TYR A 65 -2.86 1.40 -10.94
CA TYR A 65 -2.70 -0.03 -11.13
C TYR A 65 -3.77 -0.83 -10.39
N LEU A 66 -4.13 -0.43 -9.17
CA LEU A 66 -5.26 -1.01 -8.43
C LEU A 66 -6.55 -0.93 -9.24
N ILE A 67 -6.86 0.24 -9.82
CA ILE A 67 -8.05 0.42 -10.68
C ILE A 67 -7.99 -0.54 -11.87
N GLN A 68 -6.87 -0.59 -12.58
CA GLN A 68 -6.74 -1.37 -13.80
C GLN A 68 -7.03 -2.86 -13.57
N ILE A 69 -6.46 -3.46 -12.51
CA ILE A 69 -6.73 -4.86 -12.19
C ILE A 69 -8.17 -5.04 -11.69
N SER A 70 -8.65 -4.12 -10.85
CA SER A 70 -9.99 -4.23 -10.26
C SER A 70 -11.12 -4.13 -11.30
N ASN A 71 -10.92 -3.34 -12.36
CA ASN A 71 -11.89 -3.11 -13.43
C ASN A 71 -11.91 -4.16 -14.53
N ASN A 72 -11.02 -5.15 -14.50
CA ASN A 72 -11.06 -6.24 -15.48
C ASN A 72 -12.45 -6.91 -15.46
N GLU A 73 -13.17 -6.95 -16.58
CA GLU A 73 -14.54 -7.48 -16.64
C GLU A 73 -14.59 -9.00 -16.46
N SER A 74 -13.46 -9.69 -16.69
CA SER A 74 -13.35 -11.12 -16.44
C SER A 74 -13.40 -11.44 -14.94
N ASN A 75 -13.74 -12.70 -14.64
CA ASN A 75 -13.50 -13.24 -13.31
C ASN A 75 -12.01 -13.09 -12.99
N LEU A 76 -11.72 -12.55 -11.81
CA LEU A 76 -10.34 -12.42 -11.34
C LEU A 76 -9.80 -13.78 -10.91
N LEU A 77 -8.57 -14.05 -11.28
CA LEU A 77 -7.78 -15.16 -10.75
C LEU A 77 -7.43 -14.90 -9.28
N TYR A 78 -7.06 -15.97 -8.57
CA TYR A 78 -6.68 -15.89 -7.16
C TYR A 78 -5.52 -14.90 -6.94
N GLU A 79 -4.52 -14.96 -7.81
CA GLU A 79 -3.32 -14.11 -7.79
C GLU A 79 -3.66 -12.63 -8.02
N GLU A 80 -4.70 -12.35 -8.82
CA GLU A 80 -5.18 -10.98 -9.03
C GLU A 80 -5.84 -10.42 -7.77
N TYR A 81 -6.56 -11.24 -7.00
CA TYR A 81 -7.08 -10.83 -5.69
C TYR A 81 -5.95 -10.55 -4.70
N GLU A 82 -4.94 -11.41 -4.62
CA GLU A 82 -3.78 -11.16 -3.77
C GLU A 82 -3.09 -9.85 -4.18
N LYS A 83 -2.92 -9.63 -5.48
CA LYS A 83 -2.33 -8.40 -6.00
C LYS A 83 -3.15 -7.16 -5.66
N ILE A 84 -4.48 -7.22 -5.78
CA ILE A 84 -5.38 -6.13 -5.35
C ILE A 84 -5.20 -5.85 -3.87
N GLY A 85 -5.16 -6.89 -3.03
CA GLY A 85 -4.94 -6.75 -1.59
C GLY A 85 -3.60 -6.08 -1.26
N HIS A 86 -2.54 -6.50 -1.94
CA HIS A 86 -1.21 -5.91 -1.80
C HIS A 86 -1.15 -4.45 -2.25
N LEU A 87 -1.79 -4.09 -3.37
CA LEU A 87 -1.84 -2.70 -3.83
C LEU A 87 -2.61 -1.82 -2.85
N PHE A 88 -3.71 -2.32 -2.28
CA PHE A 88 -4.45 -1.61 -1.24
C PHE A 88 -3.62 -1.40 0.03
N ASP A 89 -2.90 -2.43 0.47
CA ASP A 89 -1.94 -2.30 1.57
C ASP A 89 -0.87 -1.25 1.27
N SER A 90 -0.24 -1.31 0.10
CA SER A 90 0.81 -0.36 -0.31
C SER A 90 0.31 1.08 -0.28
N ILE A 91 -0.89 1.36 -0.79
CA ILE A 91 -1.50 2.70 -0.75
C ILE A 91 -1.66 3.19 0.69
N ASN A 92 -2.27 2.37 1.56
CA ASN A 92 -2.49 2.77 2.95
C ASN A 92 -1.16 2.95 3.70
N ILE A 93 -0.18 2.07 3.48
CA ILE A 93 1.15 2.17 4.08
C ILE A 93 1.86 3.46 3.66
N LEU A 94 1.85 3.79 2.36
CA LEU A 94 2.46 5.03 1.88
C LEU A 94 1.81 6.28 2.51
N ILE A 95 0.48 6.27 2.65
CA ILE A 95 -0.27 7.34 3.32
C ILE A 95 0.09 7.43 4.81
N GLU A 96 0.11 6.31 5.53
CA GLU A 96 0.47 6.25 6.95
C GLU A 96 1.92 6.71 7.21
N LEU A 97 2.83 6.46 6.26
CA LEU A 97 4.20 6.94 6.33
C LEU A 97 4.32 8.45 6.05
N GLY A 98 3.26 9.10 5.55
CA GLY A 98 3.24 10.54 5.27
C GLY A 98 3.65 10.91 3.83
N VAL A 99 3.59 9.97 2.89
CA VAL A 99 3.78 10.31 1.46
C VAL A 99 2.63 11.22 1.02
N PRO A 100 2.92 12.37 0.37
CA PRO A 100 1.88 13.28 -0.10
C PRO A 100 0.92 12.59 -1.07
N GLN A 101 -0.38 12.73 -0.82
CA GLN A 101 -1.43 12.16 -1.68
C GLN A 101 -2.19 13.27 -2.41
N GLU A 102 -2.62 12.98 -3.63
CA GLU A 102 -3.67 13.77 -4.28
C GLU A 102 -5.00 13.62 -3.52
N ASP A 103 -5.85 14.64 -3.59
CA ASP A 103 -7.09 14.67 -2.83
C ASP A 103 -7.99 13.45 -3.13
N GLY A 104 -8.28 12.72 -2.05
CA GLY A 104 -9.27 11.65 -2.04
C GLY A 104 -8.78 10.27 -2.47
N ILE A 105 -7.48 10.03 -2.71
CA ILE A 105 -6.95 8.69 -3.05
C ILE A 105 -7.41 7.65 -2.02
N LEU A 106 -7.31 7.95 -0.72
CA LEU A 106 -7.76 7.05 0.34
C LEU A 106 -9.25 6.65 0.22
N LYS A 107 -10.12 7.63 -0.05
CA LYS A 107 -11.57 7.37 -0.19
C LYS A 107 -11.87 6.58 -1.46
N LYS A 108 -11.16 6.88 -2.55
CA LYS A 108 -11.31 6.20 -3.84
C LYS A 108 -10.81 4.76 -3.78
N SER A 109 -9.66 4.50 -3.14
CA SER A 109 -9.13 3.14 -2.97
C SER A 109 -10.05 2.27 -2.12
N ASP A 110 -10.61 2.82 -1.03
CA ASP A 110 -11.64 2.13 -0.24
C ASP A 110 -12.86 1.75 -1.09
N ALA A 111 -13.31 2.65 -1.96
CA ALA A 111 -14.44 2.40 -2.86
C ALA A 111 -14.15 1.26 -3.84
N VAL A 112 -12.95 1.22 -4.42
CA VAL A 112 -12.53 0.15 -5.32
C VAL A 112 -12.55 -1.21 -4.62
N ILE A 113 -12.03 -1.31 -3.40
CA ILE A 113 -12.03 -2.58 -2.66
C ILE A 113 -13.44 -3.03 -2.31
N LEU A 114 -14.30 -2.12 -1.86
CA LEU A 114 -15.70 -2.43 -1.59
C LEU A 114 -16.44 -2.90 -2.84
N ASP A 115 -16.07 -2.38 -4.00
CA ASP A 115 -16.64 -2.76 -5.28
C ASP A 115 -16.23 -4.18 -5.68
N VAL A 116 -14.93 -4.49 -5.62
CA VAL A 116 -14.40 -5.83 -5.88
C VAL A 116 -15.06 -6.88 -4.97
N LEU A 117 -15.20 -6.57 -3.68
CA LEU A 117 -15.86 -7.45 -2.72
C LEU A 117 -17.32 -7.76 -3.11
N LYS A 118 -18.08 -6.74 -3.53
CA LYS A 118 -19.50 -6.87 -3.87
C LYS A 118 -19.74 -7.52 -5.23
N ARG A 119 -19.08 -7.03 -6.29
CA ARG A 119 -19.34 -7.48 -7.66
C ARG A 119 -18.72 -8.84 -7.95
N LYS A 120 -17.52 -9.10 -7.44
CA LYS A 120 -16.71 -10.26 -7.84
C LYS A 120 -16.71 -11.38 -6.81
N LYS A 121 -17.52 -11.27 -5.75
CA LYS A 121 -17.55 -12.22 -4.62
C LYS A 121 -16.15 -12.50 -4.08
N GLY A 122 -15.35 -11.45 -3.89
CA GLY A 122 -13.91 -11.50 -3.56
C GLY A 122 -13.60 -12.10 -2.19
N LYS A 123 -13.98 -13.37 -1.95
CA LYS A 123 -13.77 -14.11 -0.70
C LYS A 123 -12.31 -14.13 -0.27
N VAL A 124 -11.39 -14.15 -1.24
CA VAL A 124 -9.95 -14.07 -0.99
C VAL A 124 -9.61 -12.80 -0.20
N LEU A 125 -10.19 -11.65 -0.55
CA LEU A 125 -9.94 -10.39 0.15
C LEU A 125 -10.57 -10.34 1.55
N ILE A 126 -11.65 -11.08 1.81
CA ILE A 126 -12.29 -11.15 3.14
C ILE A 126 -11.31 -11.71 4.18
N SER A 127 -10.40 -12.61 3.78
CA SER A 127 -9.37 -13.15 4.67
C SER A 127 -8.50 -12.04 5.30
N ASN A 128 -8.35 -10.89 4.63
CA ASN A 128 -7.56 -9.77 5.13
C ASN A 128 -8.27 -8.96 6.23
N PHE A 129 -9.57 -9.14 6.47
CA PHE A 129 -10.31 -8.39 7.49
C PHE A 129 -9.74 -8.58 8.90
N ASN A 130 -9.15 -9.74 9.17
CA ASN A 130 -8.56 -10.09 10.45
C ASN A 130 -7.04 -9.84 10.52
N SER A 131 -6.46 -9.13 9.54
CA SER A 131 -5.01 -8.92 9.42
C SER A 131 -4.38 -7.99 10.48
N GLY A 132 -5.18 -7.44 11.41
CA GLY A 132 -4.72 -6.45 12.40
C GLY A 132 -4.43 -5.07 11.80
N LYS A 133 -4.61 -4.87 10.49
CA LYS A 133 -4.42 -3.60 9.80
C LYS A 133 -5.68 -2.73 9.88
N ALA A 134 -5.52 -1.48 10.31
CA ALA A 134 -6.62 -0.54 10.53
C ALA A 134 -7.49 -0.32 9.27
N TRP A 135 -6.88 -0.31 8.08
CA TRP A 135 -7.61 -0.12 6.83
C TRP A 135 -8.47 -1.32 6.45
N TRP A 136 -8.03 -2.56 6.67
CA TRP A 136 -8.87 -3.73 6.44
C TRP A 136 -10.02 -3.81 7.45
N LEU A 137 -9.79 -3.41 8.70
CA LEU A 137 -10.87 -3.25 9.68
C LEU A 137 -11.89 -2.21 9.21
N ARG A 138 -11.43 -1.07 8.66
CA ARG A 138 -12.29 -0.03 8.08
C ARG A 138 -13.12 -0.56 6.90
N ILE A 139 -12.52 -1.35 6.01
CA ILE A 139 -13.24 -2.01 4.91
C ILE A 139 -14.27 -3.00 5.44
N SER A 140 -13.90 -3.85 6.41
CA SER A 140 -14.82 -4.85 6.97
C SER A 140 -16.09 -4.20 7.53
N LYS A 141 -15.96 -3.12 8.31
CA LYS A 141 -17.09 -2.37 8.87
C LYS A 141 -17.99 -1.80 7.77
N LYS A 142 -17.39 -1.20 6.73
CA LYS A 142 -18.14 -0.65 5.58
C LYS A 142 -18.82 -1.72 4.72
N TYR A 143 -18.24 -2.92 4.67
CA TYR A 143 -18.77 -4.03 3.92
C TYR A 143 -19.92 -4.74 4.65
N LEU A 144 -19.81 -4.89 5.98
CA LEU A 144 -20.79 -5.59 6.82
C LEU A 144 -21.97 -4.72 7.28
N ASN A 145 -21.80 -3.40 7.41
CA ASN A 145 -22.88 -2.48 7.78
C ASN A 145 -23.82 -2.14 6.60
N LYS A 146 -24.21 -3.16 5.82
CA LYS A 146 -25.17 -3.04 4.72
C LYS A 146 -26.38 -3.91 4.94
#